data_AF-A0AAD7BGK4-F1
#
_entry.id   AF-A0AAD7BGK4-F1
#
_cell.length_a   1.000
_cell.length_b   1.000
_cell.length_c   1.000
_cell.angle_alpha   90.00
_cell.angle_beta   90.00
_cell.angle_gamma   90.00
#
_symmetry.space_group_name_H-M   'P 1'
#
loop_
_entity.id
_entity.type
_entity.pdbx_description
1 polymer ?
#
loop_
_entity_poly.entity_id
_entity_poly.type
_entity_poly.pdbx_seq_one_letter_code
_entity_poly.pdbx_strand_id
1 'polypeptide(L)'
;WGKVSFRLAGGDKMDGTELVRYSRRNCSRDATFIKYSRQVDRNARSRNRDVDWYSKVEYGQLLRVVQFQCPLPFIWESNQVTQDSKMLLLAVVRSVKLDKKRSTPTMPYFTDNTFGQVHIINVDEISCLVARLPDHGKGTRRWALGERHDAMGAADNEVDV
;
A
#
# COMPACT_ATOMS: atom_id res chain seq x y z
N TRP A 1 -20.21 1.40 6.49
CA TRP A 1 -19.15 0.86 7.36
C TRP A 1 -17.95 0.60 6.45
N GLY A 2 -16.85 1.32 6.60
CA GLY A 2 -15.73 1.26 5.64
C GLY A 2 -14.47 2.01 6.09
N LYS A 3 -14.35 2.21 7.41
CA LYS A 3 -13.26 2.95 8.04
C LYS A 3 -12.43 1.96 8.82
N VAL A 4 -11.16 1.83 8.47
CA VAL A 4 -10.26 0.90 9.16
C VAL A 4 -9.22 1.71 9.92
N SER A 5 -9.01 1.34 11.19
CA SER A 5 -8.04 1.99 12.08
C SER A 5 -6.98 0.96 12.43
N PHE A 6 -5.73 1.21 12.05
CA PHE A 6 -4.62 0.31 12.38
C PHE A 6 -3.85 0.82 13.59
N ARG A 7 -3.33 -0.13 14.40
CA ARG A 7 -2.68 0.04 15.72
C ARG A 7 -3.61 0.53 16.84
N LEU A 8 -3.72 -0.32 17.87
CA LEU A 8 -4.58 -0.20 19.07
C LEU A 8 -4.33 1.04 19.98
N ALA A 9 -3.51 2.00 19.55
CA ALA A 9 -3.14 3.18 20.35
C ALA A 9 -2.97 4.46 19.49
N GLY A 10 -3.85 4.68 18.50
CA GLY A 10 -3.93 5.97 17.79
C GLY A 10 -3.28 6.02 16.40
N GLY A 11 -3.29 4.92 15.64
CA GLY A 11 -2.85 4.96 14.24
C GLY A 11 -3.88 5.55 13.28
N ASP A 12 -3.51 5.57 12.00
CA ASP A 12 -4.26 6.28 10.96
C ASP A 12 -5.60 5.62 10.65
N LYS A 13 -6.60 6.46 10.39
CA LYS A 13 -7.91 6.02 9.89
C LYS A 13 -7.94 6.18 8.38
N MET A 14 -8.10 5.06 7.68
CA MET A 14 -8.06 4.99 6.23
C MET A 14 -9.42 4.59 5.68
N ASP A 15 -9.73 5.10 4.50
CA ASP A 15 -11.00 4.87 3.82
C ASP A 15 -10.79 4.18 2.47
N GLY A 16 -11.67 3.23 2.15
CA GLY A 16 -11.72 2.62 0.83
C GLY A 16 -12.36 3.56 -0.19
N THR A 17 -11.69 3.80 -1.31
CA THR A 17 -12.20 4.67 -2.39
C THR A 17 -13.53 4.21 -2.96
N GLU A 18 -13.77 2.90 -3.04
CA GLU A 18 -15.04 2.35 -3.54
C GLU A 18 -16.20 2.62 -2.58
N LEU A 19 -15.90 2.88 -1.30
CA LEU A 19 -16.89 3.07 -0.24
C LEU A 19 -17.16 4.55 0.07
N VAL A 20 -16.21 5.43 -0.23
CA VAL A 20 -16.35 6.88 0.03
C VAL A 20 -16.62 7.64 -1.26
N ARG A 21 -17.84 8.20 -1.35
CA ARG A 21 -18.15 9.23 -2.35
C ARG A 21 -17.59 10.57 -1.88
N TYR A 22 -16.36 10.89 -2.29
CA TYR A 22 -15.82 12.23 -2.10
C TYR A 22 -16.66 13.23 -2.90
N SER A 23 -17.54 13.96 -2.22
CA SER A 23 -18.16 15.14 -2.79
C SER A 23 -17.16 16.29 -2.67
N ARG A 24 -16.90 17.01 -3.78
CA ARG A 24 -16.04 18.22 -3.76
C ARG A 24 -16.53 19.28 -2.76
N ARG A 25 -17.79 19.20 -2.29
CA ARG A 25 -18.39 20.12 -1.32
C ARG A 25 -17.91 19.94 0.11
N ASN A 26 -17.41 18.76 0.48
CA ASN A 26 -17.15 18.46 1.90
C ASN A 26 -15.70 18.70 2.36
N CYS A 27 -14.80 19.21 1.50
CA CYS A 27 -13.42 19.62 1.84
C CYS A 27 -12.65 18.69 2.80
N SER A 28 -12.99 17.40 2.86
CA SER A 28 -12.33 16.46 3.76
C SER A 28 -11.02 16.00 3.14
N ARG A 29 -10.00 15.83 3.97
CA ARG A 29 -8.71 15.27 3.56
C ARG A 29 -8.94 13.91 2.90
N ASP A 30 -8.29 13.70 1.77
CA ASP A 30 -8.33 12.44 1.04
C ASP A 30 -7.55 11.37 1.82
N ALA A 31 -8.27 10.48 2.50
CA ALA A 31 -7.73 9.41 3.35
C ALA A 31 -7.71 8.04 2.63
N THR A 32 -7.59 8.05 1.30
CA THR A 32 -7.57 6.83 0.48
C THR A 32 -6.18 6.38 0.06
N PHE A 33 -5.17 7.26 0.12
CA PHE A 33 -3.81 6.97 -0.32
C PHE A 33 -2.97 6.42 0.83
N ILE A 34 -2.21 5.36 0.53
CA ILE A 34 -1.45 4.60 1.52
C ILE A 34 -0.05 4.27 1.00
N LYS A 35 0.87 4.04 1.94
CA LYS A 35 2.16 3.41 1.74
C LYS A 35 2.08 1.97 2.21
N TYR A 36 2.63 1.05 1.43
CA TYR A 36 2.63 -0.36 1.78
C TYR A 36 3.91 -1.05 1.32
N SER A 37 4.29 -2.12 2.01
CA SER A 37 5.33 -3.05 1.57
C SER A 37 4.73 -4.23 0.80
N ARG A 38 5.51 -4.82 -0.10
CA ARG A 38 5.25 -6.18 -0.56
C ARG A 38 6.54 -6.90 -0.86
N GLN A 39 6.51 -8.21 -0.72
CA GLN A 39 7.61 -9.05 -1.17
C GLN A 39 7.58 -9.17 -2.70
N VAL A 40 8.74 -8.94 -3.31
CA VAL A 40 8.95 -9.04 -4.76
C VAL A 40 10.19 -9.89 -4.98
N ASP A 41 10.14 -10.77 -5.97
CA ASP A 41 11.32 -11.49 -6.43
C ASP A 41 12.17 -10.56 -7.30
N ARG A 42 13.43 -10.33 -6.88
CA ARG A 42 14.44 -9.56 -7.62
C ARG A 42 14.74 -10.20 -8.97
N ASN A 43 14.71 -11.53 -9.02
CA ASN A 43 15.05 -12.33 -10.19
C ASN A 43 13.83 -12.72 -11.02
N ALA A 44 12.66 -12.10 -10.82
CA ALA A 44 11.41 -12.45 -11.51
C ALA A 44 11.49 -12.42 -13.05
N ARG A 45 12.45 -11.67 -13.63
CA ARG A 45 12.70 -11.62 -15.08
C ARG A 45 13.71 -12.65 -15.59
N SER A 46 14.47 -13.26 -14.68
CA SER A 46 15.55 -14.21 -14.97
C SER A 46 15.15 -15.61 -14.52
N ARG A 47 14.41 -16.31 -15.38
CA ARG A 47 13.78 -17.62 -15.10
C ARG A 47 14.73 -18.71 -14.55
N ASN A 48 16.03 -18.61 -14.80
CA ASN A 48 17.03 -19.61 -14.41
C ASN A 48 17.84 -19.20 -13.17
N ARG A 49 17.52 -18.08 -12.52
CA ARG A 49 18.12 -17.70 -11.24
C ARG A 49 17.21 -18.10 -10.10
N ASP A 50 17.82 -18.38 -8.96
CA ASP A 50 17.08 -18.65 -7.73
C ASP A 50 16.26 -17.44 -7.31
N VAL A 51 15.10 -17.71 -6.71
CA VAL A 51 14.18 -16.68 -6.24
C VAL A 51 14.84 -15.91 -5.10
N ASP A 52 14.93 -14.59 -5.25
CA ASP A 52 15.53 -13.68 -4.26
C ASP A 52 14.49 -12.66 -3.81
N TRP A 53 13.89 -12.91 -2.64
CA TRP A 53 12.80 -12.09 -2.11
C TRP A 53 13.34 -10.84 -1.44
N TYR A 54 12.84 -9.67 -1.85
CA TYR A 54 13.08 -8.41 -1.16
C TYR A 54 11.77 -7.69 -0.87
N SER A 55 11.76 -6.89 0.20
CA SER A 55 10.62 -6.04 0.53
C SER A 55 10.69 -4.76 -0.29
N LYS A 56 9.68 -4.52 -1.11
CA LYS A 56 9.56 -3.32 -1.92
C LYS A 56 8.50 -2.41 -1.35
N VAL A 57 8.88 -1.17 -1.09
CA VAL A 57 7.96 -0.11 -0.67
C VAL A 57 7.29 0.49 -1.91
N GLU A 58 5.97 0.57 -1.88
CA GLU A 58 5.15 1.15 -2.93
C GLU A 58 4.05 2.06 -2.35
N TYR A 59 3.48 2.90 -3.22
CA TYR A 59 2.36 3.78 -2.86
C TYR A 59 1.16 3.43 -3.71
N GLY A 60 -0.03 3.56 -3.12
CA GLY A 60 -1.26 3.17 -3.77
C GLY A 60 -2.49 3.84 -3.20
N GLN A 61 -3.59 3.68 -3.91
CA GLN A 61 -4.91 4.05 -3.45
C GLN A 61 -5.63 2.80 -2.94
N LEU A 62 -6.04 2.82 -1.68
CA LEU A 62 -6.87 1.79 -1.07
C LEU A 62 -8.27 1.83 -1.71
N LEU A 63 -8.65 0.73 -2.34
CA LEU A 63 -9.97 0.57 -2.95
C LEU A 63 -10.97 0.08 -1.92
N ARG A 64 -10.62 -1.02 -1.23
CA ARG A 64 -11.41 -1.65 -0.18
C ARG A 64 -10.56 -2.58 0.68
N VAL A 65 -11.08 -2.90 1.86
CA VAL A 65 -10.58 -3.98 2.72
C VAL A 65 -11.61 -5.09 2.73
N VAL A 66 -11.16 -6.32 2.54
CA VAL A 66 -12.01 -7.51 2.49
C VAL A 66 -11.58 -8.44 3.63
N GLN A 67 -12.56 -8.89 4.39
CA GLN A 67 -12.40 -9.88 5.43
C GLN A 67 -13.04 -11.18 4.94
N PHE A 68 -12.29 -12.28 4.98
CA PHE A 68 -12.86 -13.59 4.69
C PHE A 68 -12.29 -14.63 5.65
N GLN A 69 -13.15 -15.60 5.94
CA GLN A 69 -12.81 -16.75 6.75
C GLN A 69 -12.44 -17.88 5.80
N CYS A 70 -11.20 -18.37 5.88
CA CYS A 70 -10.71 -19.43 5.01
C CYS A 70 -10.22 -20.60 5.87
N PRO A 71 -10.66 -21.84 5.61
CA PRO A 71 -10.00 -23.02 6.17
C PRO A 71 -8.63 -23.14 5.50
N LEU A 72 -7.57 -22.82 6.26
CA LEU A 72 -6.21 -22.96 5.77
C LEU A 72 -5.60 -24.24 6.34
N PRO A 73 -4.87 -25.03 5.52
CA PRO A 73 -4.12 -26.16 6.05
C PRO A 73 -3.03 -25.64 6.98
N PHE A 74 -2.99 -26.17 8.20
CA PHE A 74 -1.93 -25.95 9.16
C PHE A 74 -1.14 -27.24 9.33
N ILE A 75 0.16 -27.16 9.09
CA ILE A 75 1.08 -28.30 9.24
C ILE A 75 1.74 -28.15 10.60
N TRP A 76 1.43 -29.06 11.53
CA TRP A 76 2.07 -29.14 12.82
C TRP A 76 3.50 -29.68 12.69
N GLU A 77 4.37 -29.41 13.67
CA GLU A 77 5.72 -30.01 13.76
C GLU A 77 5.68 -31.55 13.74
N SER A 78 4.56 -32.14 14.16
CA SER A 78 4.27 -33.58 14.12
C SER A 78 3.92 -34.12 12.73
N ASN A 79 4.02 -33.31 11.67
CA ASN A 79 3.58 -33.63 10.31
C ASN A 79 2.07 -33.94 10.17
N GLN A 80 1.26 -33.59 11.17
CA GLN A 80 -0.19 -33.64 11.08
C GLN A 80 -0.70 -32.41 10.34
N VAL A 81 -1.67 -32.60 9.43
CA VAL A 81 -2.34 -31.51 8.73
C VAL A 81 -3.73 -31.34 9.33
N THR A 82 -3.97 -30.22 10.01
CA THR A 82 -5.31 -29.81 10.42
C THR A 82 -5.81 -28.67 9.56
N GLN A 83 -7.12 -28.48 9.51
CA GLN A 83 -7.73 -27.31 8.87
C GLN A 83 -8.36 -26.45 9.94
N ASP A 84 -7.66 -25.37 10.30
CA ASP A 84 -8.22 -24.36 11.17
C ASP A 84 -8.71 -23.17 10.36
N SER A 85 -9.88 -22.69 10.74
CA SER A 85 -10.51 -21.55 10.08
C SER A 85 -9.80 -20.28 10.49
N LYS A 86 -9.01 -19.70 9.58
CA LYS A 86 -8.29 -18.45 9.82
C LYS A 86 -9.02 -17.28 9.20
N MET A 87 -9.15 -16.21 9.98
CA MET A 87 -9.60 -14.92 9.48
C MET A 87 -8.46 -14.24 8.73
N LEU A 88 -8.69 -13.96 7.45
CA LEU A 88 -7.78 -13.19 6.61
C LEU A 88 -8.38 -11.81 6.35
N LEU A 89 -7.57 -10.79 6.63
CA LEU A 89 -7.88 -9.42 6.31
C LEU A 89 -6.96 -9.00 5.17
N LEU A 90 -7.53 -8.70 4.00
CA LEU A 90 -6.77 -8.28 2.82
C LEU A 90 -7.18 -6.88 2.37
N ALA A 91 -6.20 -6.08 1.98
CA ALA A 91 -6.40 -4.79 1.34
C ALA A 91 -6.25 -4.92 -0.17
N VAL A 92 -7.23 -4.36 -0.89
CA VAL A 92 -7.19 -4.21 -2.35
C VAL A 92 -6.67 -2.81 -2.66
N VAL A 93 -5.49 -2.74 -3.25
CA VAL A 93 -4.75 -1.49 -3.44
C VAL A 93 -4.46 -1.29 -4.91
N ARG A 94 -4.81 -0.14 -5.46
CA ARG A 94 -4.41 0.26 -6.81
C ARG A 94 -3.08 1.01 -6.73
N SER A 95 -2.01 0.44 -7.29
CA SER A 95 -0.68 1.08 -7.25
C SER A 95 -0.68 2.41 -7.99
N VAL A 96 0.16 3.32 -7.53
CA VAL A 96 0.43 4.62 -8.17
C VAL A 96 1.74 4.52 -8.95
N LYS A 97 1.76 5.02 -10.19
CA LYS A 97 3.00 5.11 -10.98
C LYS A 97 3.74 6.39 -10.61
N LEU A 98 4.82 6.25 -9.84
CA LEU A 98 5.69 7.37 -9.48
C LEU A 98 6.46 7.89 -10.70
N ASP A 99 6.59 9.22 -10.77
CA ASP A 99 7.46 9.89 -11.73
C ASP A 99 8.91 9.86 -11.22
N LYS A 100 9.69 8.90 -11.72
CA LYS A 100 11.09 8.70 -11.30
C LYS A 100 11.99 9.91 -11.55
N LYS A 101 11.66 10.79 -12.50
CA LYS A 101 12.53 11.94 -12.84
C LYS A 101 12.44 13.06 -11.81
N ARG A 102 11.33 13.12 -11.07
CA ARG A 102 10.99 14.24 -10.16
C ARG A 102 10.74 13.81 -8.73
N SER A 103 10.48 12.52 -8.51
CA SER A 103 10.36 11.95 -7.16
C SER A 103 11.70 12.05 -6.44
N THR A 104 11.69 12.67 -5.27
CA THR A 104 12.81 12.60 -4.33
C THR A 104 12.54 11.48 -3.33
N PRO A 105 13.57 10.95 -2.63
CA PRO A 105 13.38 9.93 -1.61
C PRO A 105 12.35 10.36 -0.54
N THR A 106 12.35 11.65 -0.20
CA THR A 106 11.47 12.22 0.82
C THR A 106 10.08 12.59 0.28
N MET A 107 9.93 12.82 -1.02
CA MET A 107 8.65 13.28 -1.59
C MET A 107 8.41 12.67 -2.98
N PRO A 108 7.68 11.54 -3.03
CA PRO A 108 7.26 10.94 -4.28
C PRO A 108 6.22 11.80 -5.01
N TYR A 109 6.34 11.86 -6.34
CA TYR A 109 5.39 12.55 -7.21
C TYR A 109 4.72 11.59 -8.18
N PHE A 110 3.45 11.84 -8.49
CA PHE A 110 2.75 11.14 -9.57
C PHE A 110 1.82 12.07 -10.34
N THR A 111 1.49 11.66 -11.56
CA THR A 111 0.56 12.41 -12.42
C THR A 111 -0.88 11.94 -12.19
N ASP A 112 -1.85 12.85 -12.27
CA ASP A 112 -3.24 12.47 -12.07
C ASP A 112 -3.67 11.35 -13.05
N ASN A 113 -4.43 10.38 -12.55
CA ASN A 113 -4.87 9.17 -13.28
C ASN A 113 -3.77 8.21 -13.76
N THR A 114 -2.50 8.37 -13.39
CA THR A 114 -1.46 7.38 -13.70
C THR A 114 -1.39 6.28 -12.65
N PHE A 115 -2.31 5.33 -12.76
CA PHE A 115 -2.34 4.15 -11.90
C PHE A 115 -1.66 2.94 -12.54
N GLY A 116 -1.18 2.03 -11.70
CA GLY A 116 -0.62 0.73 -12.07
C GLY A 116 -1.61 -0.41 -11.80
N GLN A 117 -1.03 -1.59 -11.60
CA GLN A 117 -1.80 -2.80 -11.33
C GLN A 117 -2.47 -2.73 -9.95
N VAL A 118 -3.58 -3.47 -9.82
CA VAL A 118 -4.21 -3.73 -8.52
C VAL A 118 -3.47 -4.86 -7.82
N HIS A 119 -3.09 -4.60 -6.56
CA HIS A 119 -2.47 -5.55 -5.66
C HIS A 119 -3.46 -5.95 -4.58
N ILE A 120 -3.33 -7.20 -4.12
CA ILE A 120 -4.02 -7.70 -2.94
C ILE A 120 -2.93 -8.02 -1.93
N ILE A 121 -2.93 -7.31 -0.81
CA ILE A 121 -1.91 -7.44 0.24
C ILE A 121 -2.58 -7.80 1.56
N ASN A 122 -1.83 -8.46 2.45
CA ASN A 122 -2.26 -8.53 3.85
C ASN A 122 -2.30 -7.11 4.40
N VAL A 123 -3.29 -6.79 5.21
CA VAL A 123 -3.42 -5.42 5.72
C VAL A 123 -2.28 -5.04 6.67
N ASP A 124 -1.62 -6.02 7.28
CA ASP A 124 -0.41 -5.78 8.09
C ASP A 124 0.75 -5.17 7.28
N GLU A 125 0.73 -5.29 5.95
CA GLU A 125 1.72 -4.69 5.05
C GLU A 125 1.49 -3.19 4.81
N ILE A 126 0.34 -2.64 5.24
CA ILE A 126 0.08 -1.20 5.15
C ILE A 126 0.89 -0.49 6.24
N SER A 127 1.78 0.40 5.82
CA SER A 127 2.64 1.15 6.73
C SER A 127 1.92 2.36 7.31
N CYS A 128 1.35 3.22 6.44
CA CYS A 128 0.74 4.48 6.85
C CYS A 128 -0.19 5.08 5.80
N LEU A 129 -0.97 6.08 6.24
CA LEU A 129 -1.75 6.95 5.36
C LEU A 129 -0.85 8.05 4.79
N VAL A 130 -1.07 8.37 3.51
CA VAL A 130 -0.28 9.36 2.78
C VAL A 130 -1.18 10.47 2.27
N ALA A 131 -0.79 11.72 2.51
CA ALA A 131 -1.50 12.89 2.03
C ALA A 131 -1.19 13.14 0.55
N ARG A 132 -2.22 13.49 -0.22
CA ARG A 132 -2.07 13.90 -1.61
C ARG A 132 -2.06 15.43 -1.69
N LEU A 133 -0.91 16.00 -2.04
CA LEU A 133 -0.68 17.44 -2.11
C LEU A 133 -0.66 17.90 -3.57
N PRO A 134 -1.51 18.85 -3.99
CA PRO A 134 -1.51 19.31 -5.38
C PRO A 134 -0.22 20.07 -5.69
N ASP A 135 0.46 19.66 -6.77
CA ASP A 135 1.53 20.46 -7.37
C ASP A 135 0.89 21.47 -8.33
N HIS A 136 0.99 22.76 -7.99
CA HIS A 136 0.40 23.87 -8.74
C HIS A 136 1.26 24.32 -9.94
N GLY A 137 2.26 23.53 -10.35
CA GLY A 137 3.08 23.81 -11.52
C GLY A 137 2.28 23.95 -12.82
N LYS A 138 2.85 24.66 -13.81
CA LYS A 138 2.29 24.74 -15.17
C LYS A 138 2.38 23.36 -15.85
N GLY A 139 1.25 22.79 -16.25
CA GLY A 139 1.18 21.54 -17.01
C GLY A 139 0.08 20.58 -16.55
N THR A 140 0.27 19.28 -16.80
CA THR A 140 -0.61 18.21 -16.30
C THR A 140 -0.71 18.25 -14.78
N ARG A 141 -1.94 18.06 -14.27
CA ARG A 141 -2.22 17.99 -12.84
C ARG A 141 -1.39 16.89 -12.19
N ARG A 142 -0.66 17.26 -11.14
CA ARG A 142 0.27 16.38 -10.44
C ARG A 142 0.01 16.44 -8.95
N TRP A 143 0.50 15.41 -8.28
CA TRP A 143 0.31 15.22 -6.87
C TRP A 143 1.61 14.76 -6.23
N ALA A 144 2.04 15.48 -5.19
CA ALA A 144 3.02 14.99 -4.24
C ALA A 144 2.34 14.08 -3.22
N LEU A 145 3.07 13.05 -2.80
CA LEU A 145 2.68 12.14 -1.73
C LEU A 145 3.49 12.53 -0.48
N GLY A 146 2.79 12.97 0.55
CA GLY A 146 3.40 13.40 1.81
C GLY A 146 3.05 12.46 2.95
N GLU A 147 4.07 11.92 3.60
CA GLU A 147 3.92 11.07 4.79
C GLU A 147 3.94 11.92 6.06
N ARG A 148 3.41 11.37 7.15
CA ARG A 148 3.62 11.97 8.48
C ARG A 148 5.08 11.73 8.91
N HIS A 149 5.71 12.72 9.52
CA HIS A 149 7.12 12.65 9.96
C HIS A 149 7.42 11.48 10.92
N ASP A 150 6.41 11.00 11.65
CA ASP A 150 6.50 9.86 12.59
C ASP A 150 5.84 8.57 12.04
N ALA A 151 5.36 8.59 10.80
CA ALA A 151 4.86 7.37 10.16
C ALA A 151 6.08 6.50 9.86
N MET A 152 6.37 5.59 10.80
CA MET A 152 7.50 4.66 10.83
C MET A 152 8.21 4.46 9.49
N GLY A 153 9.51 4.79 9.49
CA GLY A 153 10.43 4.40 8.45
C GLY A 153 10.43 2.90 8.22
N ALA A 154 10.29 2.52 6.95
CA ALA A 154 10.68 1.22 6.46
C ALA A 154 11.58 1.48 5.24
N ALA A 155 12.89 1.39 5.52
CA ALA A 155 13.98 1.08 4.60
C ALA A 155 14.16 1.96 3.34
N ASP A 156 14.75 3.14 3.53
CA ASP A 156 15.78 3.61 2.59
C ASP A 156 17.02 2.72 2.80
N ASN A 157 17.04 1.53 2.23
CA ASN A 157 18.25 0.71 2.11
C ASN A 157 18.30 0.11 0.70
N GLU A 158 18.72 0.93 -0.26
CA GLU A 158 19.63 0.53 -1.34
C GLU A 158 20.09 1.82 -2.04
N VAL A 159 21.21 2.37 -1.56
CA VAL A 159 22.08 3.21 -2.37
C VAL A 159 22.91 2.22 -3.19
N ASP A 160 22.55 2.06 -4.46
CA ASP A 160 23.39 1.36 -5.43
C ASP A 160 24.77 2.05 -5.50
N VAL A 161 25.84 1.31 -5.18
CA VAL A 161 27.23 1.60 -5.56
C VAL A 161 27.59 0.71 -6.73
#